data_AF-A0A429CAL7-F1
#
_entry.id   AF-A0A429CAL7-F1
#
_cell.length_a   1.000
_cell.length_b   1.000
_cell.length_c   1.000
_cell.angle_alpha   90.00
_cell.angle_beta   90.00
_cell.angle_gamma   90.00
#
_symmetry.space_group_name_H-M   'P 1'
#
loop_
_entity.id
_entity.type
_entity.pdbx_description
1 polymer ?
#
loop_
_entity_poly.entity_id
_entity_poly.type
_entity_poly.pdbx_seq_one_letter_code
_entity_poly.pdbx_strand_id
1 'polypeptide(L)'
;MTTGMTVVPVTMRTIVPTRPSRRGRTVLSGLDSTDDFTHADQLTPEQRRLILFLIVVLSDDFGSLTGTYEQLVATYADQDGHWAYGKTITDLRSLISKWLGKSAVRIPSWERITDTLRVWVVPEKLPDFVAFAAGLYCDATLKDTPSAEYEGAIRRPLWAKQSSVTVATIRRFISAFSPDGISSPRTLLRNRDDEEPLVPVPKGTEAAYRQSDVLLQEVHVLKVLLDMKTRTCRRLEEQVEQLEEEIAAHQSDTAHQRRRAGEHERLREDFLDLMARNSALEELHMTMLRMLHPHASHEVLNRLVAEQIRESTPRHRGSSVKIRDHHRELGGSPARRRTSDLLYNDQTPATFPAASRRDRHHRGS
;
A
#
# COMPACT_ATOMS: atom_id res chain seq x y z
N MET A 1 -25.04 48.67 -23.91
CA MET A 1 -24.92 47.29 -24.43
C MET A 1 -23.47 46.89 -24.25
N THR A 2 -23.19 46.06 -23.25
CA THR A 2 -21.84 45.74 -22.78
C THR A 2 -21.64 44.25 -22.98
N THR A 3 -20.89 43.87 -24.01
CA THR A 3 -20.63 42.46 -24.33
C THR A 3 -19.35 42.03 -23.63
N GLY A 4 -19.50 41.22 -22.57
CA GLY A 4 -18.40 40.63 -21.82
C GLY A 4 -17.77 39.47 -22.57
N MET A 5 -16.44 39.44 -22.64
CA MET A 5 -15.68 38.26 -23.04
C MET A 5 -15.33 37.43 -21.81
N THR A 6 -15.95 36.26 -21.71
CA THR A 6 -15.64 35.24 -20.70
C THR A 6 -14.39 34.47 -21.14
N VAL A 7 -13.29 34.62 -20.41
CA VAL A 7 -12.07 33.83 -20.61
C VAL A 7 -12.24 32.51 -19.85
N VAL A 8 -12.26 31.40 -20.58
CA VAL A 8 -12.28 30.05 -20.01
C VAL A 8 -10.83 29.63 -19.71
N PRO A 9 -10.45 29.37 -18.45
CA PRO A 9 -9.10 28.92 -18.13
C PRO A 9 -8.90 27.45 -18.57
N VAL A 10 -7.93 27.23 -19.45
CA VAL A 10 -7.47 25.91 -19.85
C VAL A 10 -6.70 25.30 -18.67
N THR A 11 -7.32 24.34 -17.99
CA THR A 11 -6.70 23.61 -16.89
C THR A 11 -5.71 22.60 -17.46
N MET A 12 -4.41 22.89 -17.41
CA MET A 12 -3.38 21.91 -17.69
C MET A 12 -3.43 20.80 -16.63
N ARG A 13 -3.81 19.58 -17.06
CA ARG A 13 -3.69 18.37 -16.23
C ARG A 13 -2.22 18.04 -16.09
N THR A 14 -1.64 18.45 -14.97
CA THR A 14 -0.35 17.97 -14.48
C THR A 14 -0.43 16.45 -14.32
N ILE A 15 0.24 15.71 -15.20
CA ILE A 15 0.47 14.28 -15.02
C ILE A 15 1.48 14.17 -13.87
N VAL A 16 0.97 13.90 -12.67
CA VAL A 16 1.79 13.60 -11.49
C VAL A 16 2.55 12.31 -11.80
N PRO A 17 3.89 12.31 -11.76
CA PRO A 17 4.66 11.08 -11.93
C PRO A 17 4.27 10.10 -10.82
N THR A 18 3.74 8.95 -11.23
CA THR A 18 3.47 7.82 -10.35
C THR A 18 4.78 7.40 -9.69
N ARG A 19 4.89 7.68 -8.38
CA ARG A 19 6.04 7.33 -7.56
C ARG A 19 6.34 5.82 -7.69
N PRO A 20 7.62 5.44 -7.77
CA PRO A 20 8.01 4.04 -7.75
C PRO A 20 7.48 3.38 -6.46
N SER A 21 6.90 2.19 -6.65
CA SER A 21 6.30 1.34 -5.61
C SER A 21 7.29 1.12 -4.46
N ARG A 22 7.05 1.80 -3.33
CA ARG A 22 7.74 1.55 -2.05
C ARG A 22 7.42 0.13 -1.59
N ARG A 23 8.34 -0.81 -1.79
CA ARG A 23 8.30 -2.13 -1.12
C ARG A 23 8.27 -1.91 0.39
N GLY A 24 7.31 -2.55 1.06
CA GLY A 24 7.31 -2.79 2.51
C GLY A 24 6.77 -1.67 3.41
N ARG A 25 5.81 -0.84 2.98
CA ARG A 25 5.15 0.07 3.93
C ARG A 25 4.29 -0.75 4.91
N THR A 26 4.65 -0.70 6.19
CA THR A 26 3.86 -1.27 7.29
C THR A 26 2.49 -0.58 7.32
N VAL A 27 1.44 -1.28 7.74
CA VAL A 27 0.07 -0.74 7.75
C VAL A 27 -0.04 0.41 8.76
N LEU A 28 0.77 0.36 9.81
CA LEU A 28 0.94 1.42 10.79
C LEU A 28 1.87 2.56 10.35
N SER A 29 2.51 2.50 9.17
CA SER A 29 3.45 3.54 8.71
C SER A 29 2.75 4.89 8.50
N GLY A 30 2.94 5.80 9.46
CA GLY A 30 2.33 7.13 9.46
C GLY A 30 0.84 7.12 9.82
N LEU A 31 0.40 6.13 10.61
CA LEU A 31 -0.91 6.07 11.24
C LEU A 31 -0.71 5.95 12.76
N ASP A 32 -0.27 7.05 13.39
CA ASP A 32 0.06 7.07 14.83
C ASP A 32 -1.19 7.29 15.70
N SER A 33 -2.24 7.85 15.11
CA SER A 33 -3.50 8.19 15.76
C SER A 33 -4.72 8.05 14.84
N THR A 34 -5.91 8.17 15.43
CA THR A 34 -7.18 8.26 14.71
C THR A 34 -7.32 9.50 13.82
N ASP A 35 -6.44 10.48 13.95
CA ASP A 35 -6.46 11.71 13.14
C ASP A 35 -5.62 11.56 11.86
N ASP A 36 -4.79 10.52 11.78
CA ASP A 36 -3.87 10.29 10.66
C ASP A 36 -4.50 9.57 9.46
N PHE A 37 -5.80 9.27 9.50
CA PHE A 37 -6.53 8.67 8.39
C PHE A 37 -6.63 9.64 7.21
N THR A 38 -6.34 9.16 6.00
CA THR A 38 -6.34 10.00 4.78
C THR A 38 -7.75 10.47 4.40
N HIS A 39 -8.77 9.66 4.70
CA HIS A 39 -10.17 9.94 4.39
C HIS A 39 -10.97 10.14 5.69
N ALA A 40 -10.44 10.97 6.59
CA ALA A 40 -11.06 11.24 7.88
C ALA A 40 -12.45 11.90 7.75
N ASP A 41 -12.76 12.51 6.61
CA ASP A 41 -14.06 13.06 6.24
C ASP A 41 -15.13 12.00 5.95
N GLN A 42 -14.71 10.79 5.52
CA GLN A 42 -15.62 9.69 5.17
C GLN A 42 -15.90 8.74 6.33
N LEU A 43 -15.11 8.82 7.40
CA LEU A 43 -15.21 7.95 8.56
C LEU A 43 -15.57 8.76 9.81
N THR A 44 -16.53 8.30 10.60
CA THR A 44 -16.80 8.92 11.91
C THR A 44 -15.65 8.65 12.89
N PRO A 45 -15.48 9.44 13.97
CA PRO A 45 -14.47 9.18 14.99
C PRO A 45 -14.56 7.77 15.61
N GLU A 46 -15.76 7.24 15.81
CA GLU A 46 -16.03 5.87 16.28
C GLU A 46 -15.50 4.83 15.30
N GLN A 47 -15.76 5.03 14.00
CA GLN A 47 -15.29 4.14 12.93
C GLN A 47 -13.77 4.12 12.84
N ARG A 48 -13.11 5.29 12.95
CA ARG A 48 -11.63 5.37 12.96
C ARG A 48 -11.03 4.65 14.16
N ARG A 49 -11.66 4.73 15.33
CA ARG A 49 -11.24 4.02 16.55
C ARG A 49 -11.34 2.50 16.40
N LEU A 50 -12.44 2.00 15.84
CA LEU A 50 -12.58 0.57 15.52
C LEU A 50 -11.48 0.13 14.55
N ILE A 51 -11.28 0.86 13.44
CA ILE A 51 -10.30 0.48 12.42
C ILE A 51 -8.88 0.51 13.02
N LEU A 52 -8.52 1.54 13.79
CA LEU A 52 -7.21 1.62 14.41
C LEU A 52 -6.98 0.48 15.41
N PHE A 53 -7.99 0.14 16.22
CA PHE A 53 -7.94 -1.01 17.12
C PHE A 53 -7.65 -2.31 16.36
N LEU A 54 -8.41 -2.58 15.29
CA LEU A 54 -8.21 -3.78 14.48
C LEU A 54 -6.82 -3.82 13.85
N ILE A 55 -6.32 -2.69 13.32
CA ILE A 55 -4.96 -2.65 12.75
C ILE A 55 -3.93 -3.01 13.83
N VAL A 56 -4.03 -2.43 15.03
CA VAL A 56 -3.05 -2.69 16.11
C VAL A 56 -3.11 -4.13 16.61
N VAL A 57 -4.30 -4.71 16.73
CA VAL A 57 -4.49 -6.10 17.18
C VAL A 57 -4.00 -7.10 16.13
N LEU A 58 -4.28 -6.82 14.85
CA LEU A 58 -4.00 -7.73 13.76
C LEU A 58 -2.56 -7.59 13.23
N SER A 59 -1.88 -6.49 13.50
CA SER A 59 -0.50 -6.30 13.05
C SER A 59 0.49 -7.16 13.82
N ASP A 60 1.50 -7.66 13.13
CA ASP A 60 2.69 -8.24 13.74
C ASP A 60 3.54 -7.18 14.47
N ASP A 61 4.65 -7.62 15.09
CA ASP A 61 5.56 -6.74 15.83
C ASP A 61 6.14 -5.61 14.97
N PHE A 62 6.19 -5.81 13.65
CA PHE A 62 6.66 -4.82 12.67
C PHE A 62 5.54 -3.89 12.17
N GLY A 63 4.30 -4.06 12.65
CA GLY A 63 3.16 -3.26 12.20
C GLY A 63 2.60 -3.68 10.83
N SER A 64 2.90 -4.90 10.39
CA SER A 64 2.44 -5.48 9.13
C SER A 64 1.29 -6.46 9.34
N LEU A 65 0.35 -6.52 8.36
CA LEU A 65 -0.76 -7.48 8.34
C LEU A 65 -0.45 -8.75 7.53
N THR A 66 0.81 -8.94 7.09
CA THR A 66 1.19 -10.07 6.24
C THR A 66 0.85 -11.41 6.91
N GLY A 67 1.17 -11.57 8.19
CA GLY A 67 0.86 -12.80 8.92
C GLY A 67 -0.65 -13.07 9.00
N THR A 68 -1.46 -12.04 9.20
CA THR A 68 -2.93 -12.15 9.19
C THR A 68 -3.44 -12.64 7.83
N TYR A 69 -2.90 -12.10 6.73
CA TYR A 69 -3.31 -12.51 5.39
C TYR A 69 -2.93 -13.96 5.10
N GLU A 70 -1.74 -14.38 5.50
CA GLU A 70 -1.29 -15.77 5.35
C GLU A 70 -2.21 -16.73 6.11
N GLN A 71 -2.58 -16.41 7.36
CA GLN A 71 -3.50 -17.23 8.14
C GLN A 71 -4.93 -17.25 7.59
N LEU A 72 -5.43 -16.12 7.07
CA LEU A 72 -6.74 -16.06 6.42
C LEU A 72 -6.79 -16.96 5.18
N VAL A 73 -5.76 -16.91 4.33
CA VAL A 73 -5.68 -17.79 3.15
C VAL A 73 -5.58 -19.25 3.60
N ALA A 74 -4.69 -19.57 4.52
CA ALA A 74 -4.49 -20.94 5.00
C ALA A 74 -5.76 -21.54 5.63
N THR A 75 -6.58 -20.72 6.28
CA THR A 75 -7.80 -21.19 6.97
C THR A 75 -9.02 -21.24 6.04
N TYR A 76 -9.18 -20.24 5.16
CA TYR A 76 -10.46 -19.98 4.50
C TYR A 76 -10.42 -19.88 2.97
N ALA A 77 -9.26 -19.98 2.31
CA ALA A 77 -9.19 -19.86 0.86
C ALA A 77 -9.93 -21.00 0.13
N ASP A 78 -10.01 -22.17 0.75
CA ASP A 78 -10.64 -23.37 0.17
C ASP A 78 -12.05 -23.64 0.71
N GLN A 79 -12.60 -22.73 1.53
CA GLN A 79 -13.94 -22.88 2.11
C GLN A 79 -15.01 -22.19 1.25
N ASP A 80 -15.74 -22.97 0.45
CA ASP A 80 -16.85 -22.49 -0.37
C ASP A 80 -17.84 -21.62 0.45
N GLY A 81 -18.23 -20.49 -0.13
CA GLY A 81 -19.16 -19.54 0.50
C GLY A 81 -18.51 -18.57 1.49
N HIS A 82 -17.26 -18.77 1.91
CA HIS A 82 -16.54 -17.81 2.74
C HIS A 82 -16.09 -16.59 1.91
N TRP A 83 -16.03 -15.40 2.51
CA TRP A 83 -15.66 -14.16 1.78
C TRP A 83 -14.20 -14.15 1.28
N ALA A 84 -13.35 -15.01 1.83
CA ALA A 84 -11.96 -15.22 1.44
C ALA A 84 -11.77 -16.37 0.42
N TYR A 85 -12.85 -17.06 0.03
CA TYR A 85 -12.79 -18.19 -0.89
C TYR A 85 -12.15 -17.82 -2.23
N GLY A 86 -11.20 -18.66 -2.69
CA GLY A 86 -10.46 -18.48 -3.94
C GLY A 86 -9.60 -17.21 -4.00
N LYS A 87 -9.40 -16.50 -2.88
CA LYS A 87 -8.61 -15.26 -2.85
C LYS A 87 -7.14 -15.55 -2.61
N THR A 88 -6.29 -14.89 -3.40
CA THR A 88 -4.86 -14.85 -3.13
C THR A 88 -4.53 -13.84 -2.03
N ILE A 89 -3.31 -13.89 -1.48
CA ILE A 89 -2.81 -12.89 -0.53
C ILE A 89 -2.90 -11.47 -1.12
N THR A 90 -2.66 -11.31 -2.43
CA THR A 90 -2.74 -10.00 -3.11
C THR A 90 -4.18 -9.49 -3.16
N ASP A 91 -5.14 -10.36 -3.42
CA ASP A 91 -6.56 -10.02 -3.44
C ASP A 91 -7.03 -9.62 -2.04
N LEU A 92 -6.66 -10.39 -1.01
CA LEU A 92 -6.96 -10.08 0.37
C LEU A 92 -6.32 -8.76 0.80
N ARG A 93 -5.07 -8.50 0.43
CA ARG A 93 -4.40 -7.23 0.73
C ARG A 93 -5.15 -6.04 0.11
N SER A 94 -5.54 -6.14 -1.16
CA SER A 94 -6.32 -5.11 -1.86
C SER A 94 -7.72 -4.93 -1.28
N LEU A 95 -8.38 -6.03 -0.88
CA LEU A 95 -9.68 -6.01 -0.25
C LEU A 95 -9.62 -5.36 1.14
N ILE A 96 -8.68 -5.83 1.96
CA ILE A 96 -8.48 -5.43 3.36
C ILE A 96 -7.99 -3.99 3.45
N SER A 97 -7.10 -3.53 2.56
CA SER A 97 -6.61 -2.14 2.57
C SER A 97 -7.71 -1.08 2.42
N LYS A 98 -8.88 -1.45 1.87
CA LYS A 98 -10.04 -0.55 1.75
C LYS A 98 -10.74 -0.29 3.08
N TRP A 99 -10.50 -1.11 4.10
CA TRP A 99 -11.17 -1.03 5.40
C TRP A 99 -10.23 -1.18 6.62
N LEU A 100 -9.04 -1.76 6.49
CA LEU A 100 -7.91 -1.70 7.44
C LEU A 100 -6.69 -1.08 6.79
N GLY A 101 -6.56 0.23 6.94
CA GLY A 101 -5.36 0.96 6.57
C GLY A 101 -5.57 2.46 6.69
N LYS A 102 -4.50 3.22 6.50
CA LYS A 102 -4.53 4.70 6.50
C LYS A 102 -5.52 5.28 5.50
N SER A 103 -5.77 4.58 4.39
CA SER A 103 -6.71 4.97 3.33
C SER A 103 -8.05 4.21 3.41
N ALA A 104 -8.42 3.69 4.59
CA ALA A 104 -9.73 3.08 4.76
C ALA A 104 -10.85 4.09 4.49
N VAL A 105 -11.91 3.63 3.84
CA VAL A 105 -13.08 4.45 3.47
C VAL A 105 -14.38 3.94 4.08
N ARG A 106 -14.35 2.74 4.67
CA ARG A 106 -15.51 2.11 5.32
C ARG A 106 -15.03 1.12 6.38
N ILE A 107 -15.90 0.83 7.35
CA ILE A 107 -15.66 -0.25 8.31
C ILE A 107 -15.89 -1.63 7.66
N PRO A 108 -15.20 -2.69 8.11
CA PRO A 108 -15.54 -4.07 7.76
C PRO A 108 -16.91 -4.48 8.26
N SER A 109 -17.50 -5.51 7.65
CA SER A 109 -18.66 -6.20 8.23
C SER A 109 -18.26 -6.96 9.50
N TRP A 110 -19.22 -7.19 10.39
CA TRP A 110 -18.98 -7.93 11.63
C TRP A 110 -18.36 -9.31 11.40
N GLU A 111 -18.88 -10.08 10.43
CA GLU A 111 -18.33 -11.39 10.03
C GLU A 111 -16.84 -11.32 9.71
N ARG A 112 -16.42 -10.32 8.92
CA ARG A 112 -15.01 -10.14 8.56
C ARG A 112 -14.15 -9.80 9.77
N ILE A 113 -14.68 -9.02 10.72
CA ILE A 113 -13.97 -8.71 11.96
C ILE A 113 -13.75 -10.01 12.75
N THR A 114 -14.79 -10.81 12.94
CA THR A 114 -14.71 -12.04 13.71
C THR A 114 -13.78 -13.07 13.08
N ASP A 115 -13.85 -13.27 11.76
CA ASP A 115 -12.99 -14.22 11.05
C ASP A 115 -11.52 -13.80 11.14
N THR A 116 -11.24 -12.50 10.98
CA THR A 116 -9.87 -11.99 11.03
C THR A 116 -9.28 -12.06 12.44
N LEU A 117 -10.08 -11.80 13.48
CA LEU A 117 -9.64 -11.98 14.87
C LEU A 117 -9.43 -13.46 15.20
N ARG A 118 -10.31 -14.36 14.75
CA ARG A 118 -10.24 -15.80 15.05
C ARG A 118 -8.97 -16.46 14.51
N VAL A 119 -8.48 -16.04 13.34
CA VAL A 119 -7.26 -16.64 12.76
C VAL A 119 -5.97 -16.05 13.31
N TRP A 120 -6.02 -14.89 13.96
CA TRP A 120 -4.82 -14.17 14.40
C TRP A 120 -4.62 -14.16 15.91
N VAL A 121 -5.69 -14.02 16.67
CA VAL A 121 -5.65 -13.94 18.13
C VAL A 121 -5.64 -15.36 18.72
N VAL A 122 -4.77 -15.59 19.71
CA VAL A 122 -4.70 -16.84 20.45
C VAL A 122 -6.07 -17.20 21.06
N PRO A 123 -6.54 -18.46 20.97
CA PRO A 123 -7.90 -18.83 21.38
C PRO A 123 -8.27 -18.43 22.81
N GLU A 124 -7.32 -18.44 23.74
CA GLU A 124 -7.52 -18.08 25.14
C GLU A 124 -7.88 -16.61 25.33
N LYS A 125 -7.40 -15.74 24.43
CA LYS A 125 -7.63 -14.29 24.47
C LYS A 125 -8.74 -13.83 23.53
N LEU A 126 -9.12 -14.67 22.56
CA LEU A 126 -10.10 -14.35 21.53
C LEU A 126 -11.43 -13.80 22.10
N PRO A 127 -12.05 -14.37 23.16
CA PRO A 127 -13.30 -13.85 23.70
C PRO A 127 -13.22 -12.37 24.14
N ASP A 128 -12.10 -11.97 24.75
CA ASP A 128 -11.91 -10.59 25.21
C ASP A 128 -11.74 -9.63 24.03
N PHE A 129 -10.93 -9.98 23.03
CA PHE A 129 -10.75 -9.16 21.83
C PHE A 129 -12.03 -9.04 21.01
N VAL A 130 -12.80 -10.12 20.89
CA VAL A 130 -14.13 -10.09 20.25
C VAL A 130 -15.09 -9.20 21.03
N ALA A 131 -15.08 -9.26 22.37
CA ALA A 131 -15.93 -8.40 23.20
C ALA A 131 -15.61 -6.91 23.04
N PHE A 132 -14.33 -6.54 22.94
CA PHE A 132 -13.91 -5.16 22.67
C PHE A 132 -14.25 -4.71 21.25
N ALA A 133 -14.01 -5.58 20.25
CA ALA A 133 -14.38 -5.30 18.87
C ALA A 133 -15.89 -5.12 18.72
N ALA A 134 -16.70 -5.91 19.42
CA ALA A 134 -18.16 -5.79 19.45
C ALA A 134 -18.60 -4.43 19.98
N GLY A 135 -18.07 -4.00 21.13
CA GLY A 135 -18.40 -2.68 21.69
C GLY A 135 -18.04 -1.53 20.77
N LEU A 136 -16.84 -1.56 20.17
CA LEU A 136 -16.40 -0.55 19.21
C LEU A 136 -17.23 -0.58 17.91
N TYR A 137 -17.66 -1.75 17.45
CA TYR A 137 -18.50 -1.91 16.27
C TYR A 137 -19.92 -1.37 16.51
N CYS A 138 -20.50 -1.66 17.67
CA CYS A 138 -21.79 -1.10 18.09
C CYS A 138 -21.74 0.44 18.10
N ASP A 139 -20.69 1.02 18.68
CA ASP A 139 -20.50 2.47 18.70
C ASP A 139 -20.33 3.05 17.28
N ALA A 140 -19.57 2.37 16.41
CA ALA A 140 -19.32 2.79 15.03
C ALA A 140 -20.52 2.66 14.08
N THR A 141 -21.49 1.80 14.41
CA THR A 141 -22.69 1.54 13.60
C THR A 141 -23.98 2.06 14.22
N LEU A 142 -23.91 2.61 15.44
CA LEU A 142 -25.07 3.03 16.24
C LEU A 142 -26.09 1.89 16.44
N LYS A 143 -25.59 0.67 16.63
CA LYS A 143 -26.39 -0.52 16.91
C LYS A 143 -26.14 -1.00 18.34
N ASP A 144 -27.15 -1.62 18.95
CA ASP A 144 -27.00 -2.21 20.28
C ASP A 144 -26.18 -3.51 20.23
N THR A 145 -26.30 -4.29 19.15
CA THR A 145 -25.56 -5.53 18.92
C THR A 145 -24.91 -5.57 17.52
N PRO A 146 -23.77 -6.27 17.35
CA PRO A 146 -23.09 -6.35 16.05
C PRO A 146 -23.88 -7.13 14.99
N SER A 147 -24.53 -8.21 15.41
CA SER A 147 -25.48 -9.02 14.63
C SER A 147 -26.60 -9.52 15.53
N ALA A 148 -27.70 -10.01 14.93
CA ALA A 148 -28.82 -10.58 15.67
C ALA A 148 -28.45 -11.86 16.44
N GLU A 149 -27.44 -12.58 15.96
CA GLU A 149 -26.97 -13.86 16.51
C GLU A 149 -25.83 -13.69 17.53
N TYR A 150 -25.38 -12.47 17.79
CA TYR A 150 -24.26 -12.24 18.69
C TYR A 150 -24.72 -12.27 20.16
N GLU A 151 -24.40 -13.35 20.86
CA GLU A 151 -24.69 -13.56 22.29
C GLU A 151 -23.49 -13.26 23.21
N GLY A 152 -22.35 -12.86 22.63
CA GLY A 152 -21.13 -12.58 23.37
C GLY A 152 -21.20 -11.31 24.23
N ALA A 153 -20.24 -11.18 25.16
CA ALA A 153 -20.13 -9.97 25.98
C ALA A 153 -19.77 -8.75 25.13
N ILE A 154 -20.42 -7.61 25.37
CA ILE A 154 -20.08 -6.33 24.73
C ILE A 154 -19.29 -5.48 25.72
N ARG A 155 -18.02 -5.21 25.43
CA ARG A 155 -17.13 -4.42 26.29
C ARG A 155 -16.59 -3.21 25.54
N ARG A 156 -16.44 -2.10 26.24
CA ARG A 156 -15.85 -0.87 25.68
C ARG A 156 -14.53 -0.59 26.38
N PRO A 157 -13.42 -0.43 25.65
CA PRO A 157 -12.17 -0.01 26.27
C PRO A 157 -12.32 1.41 26.82
N LEU A 158 -11.59 1.75 27.90
CA LEU A 158 -11.72 3.04 28.57
C LEU A 158 -11.45 4.24 27.65
N TRP A 159 -10.57 4.06 26.66
CA TRP A 159 -10.23 5.07 25.66
C TRP A 159 -11.31 5.23 24.57
N ALA A 160 -12.34 4.38 24.50
CA ALA A 160 -13.40 4.45 23.50
C ALA A 160 -14.29 5.70 23.59
N LYS A 161 -14.10 6.57 24.59
CA LYS A 161 -14.76 7.88 24.70
C LYS A 161 -13.84 9.05 24.37
N GLN A 162 -12.55 8.80 24.12
CA GLN A 162 -11.59 9.85 23.77
C GLN A 162 -11.81 10.32 22.33
N SER A 163 -11.64 11.62 22.11
CA SER A 163 -11.78 12.25 20.79
C SER A 163 -10.70 11.80 19.80
N SER A 164 -9.48 11.57 20.29
CA SER A 164 -8.36 11.03 19.53
C SER A 164 -7.66 9.94 20.32
N VAL A 165 -7.29 8.85 19.64
CA VAL A 165 -6.67 7.67 20.23
C VAL A 165 -5.42 7.33 19.43
N THR A 166 -4.32 7.07 20.14
CA THR A 166 -3.03 6.72 19.51
C THR A 166 -2.78 5.22 19.52
N VAL A 167 -1.92 4.76 18.61
CA VAL A 167 -1.43 3.37 18.57
C VAL A 167 -0.80 2.97 19.91
N ALA A 168 -0.03 3.87 20.53
CA ALA A 168 0.61 3.63 21.82
C ALA A 168 -0.43 3.39 22.94
N THR A 169 -1.53 4.15 22.96
CA THR A 169 -2.62 3.97 23.93
C THR A 169 -3.27 2.59 23.77
N ILE A 170 -3.52 2.16 22.54
CA ILE A 170 -4.12 0.84 22.26
C ILE A 170 -3.14 -0.29 22.62
N ARG A 171 -1.86 -0.17 22.25
CA ARG A 171 -0.83 -1.15 22.63
C ARG A 171 -0.69 -1.28 24.14
N ARG A 172 -0.64 -0.16 24.88
CA ARG A 172 -0.58 -0.18 26.35
C ARG A 172 -1.81 -0.85 26.95
N PHE A 173 -2.98 -0.58 26.40
CA PHE A 173 -4.22 -1.25 26.80
C PHE A 173 -4.10 -2.77 26.58
N ILE A 174 -3.72 -3.21 25.39
CA ILE A 174 -3.53 -4.63 25.05
C ILE A 174 -2.54 -5.32 26.02
N SER A 175 -1.37 -4.71 26.25
CA SER A 175 -0.35 -5.26 27.16
C SER A 175 -0.84 -5.38 28.60
N ALA A 176 -1.75 -4.52 29.05
CA ALA A 176 -2.32 -4.61 30.39
C ALA A 176 -3.28 -5.80 30.56
N PHE A 177 -3.92 -6.25 29.47
CA PHE A 177 -4.81 -7.43 29.45
C PHE A 177 -4.08 -8.74 29.11
N SER A 178 -2.93 -8.63 28.44
CA SER A 178 -2.09 -9.76 28.05
C SER A 178 -0.62 -9.39 28.28
N PRO A 179 -0.09 -9.59 29.50
CA PRO A 179 1.31 -9.28 29.80
C PRO A 179 2.29 -10.09 28.93
N ASP A 180 1.88 -11.27 28.46
CA ASP A 180 2.64 -12.14 27.54
C ASP A 180 2.60 -11.65 26.08
N GLY A 181 2.05 -10.45 25.83
CA GLY A 181 1.82 -9.89 24.50
C GLY A 181 0.67 -10.55 23.75
N ILE A 182 0.34 -10.02 22.57
CA ILE A 182 -0.39 -10.77 21.54
C ILE A 182 0.68 -11.64 20.88
N SER A 183 1.05 -12.76 21.51
CA SER A 183 2.00 -13.67 20.90
C SER A 183 1.42 -14.14 19.56
N SER A 184 2.06 -13.72 18.46
CA SER A 184 1.67 -14.20 17.13
C SER A 184 1.78 -15.73 17.12
N PRO A 185 0.83 -16.45 16.48
CA PRO A 185 0.89 -17.92 16.37
C PRO A 185 2.24 -18.44 15.82
N ARG A 186 2.96 -17.61 15.05
CA ARG A 186 4.31 -17.92 14.54
C ARG A 186 5.36 -18.14 15.65
N THR A 187 5.22 -17.48 16.80
CA THR A 187 6.21 -17.57 17.88
C THR A 187 6.06 -18.88 18.66
N LEU A 188 4.85 -19.43 18.74
CA LEU A 188 4.57 -20.67 19.49
C LEU A 188 5.00 -21.94 18.74
N LEU A 189 5.08 -21.90 17.41
CA LEU A 189 5.51 -23.05 16.60
C LEU A 189 7.04 -23.28 16.59
N ARG A 190 7.83 -22.37 17.17
CA ARG A 190 9.31 -22.48 17.14
C ARG A 190 9.92 -23.10 18.40
N ASN A 191 9.16 -23.25 19.49
CA ASN A 191 9.68 -23.64 20.80
C ASN A 191 9.13 -24.99 21.33
N ARG A 192 8.60 -25.87 20.48
CA ARG A 192 7.88 -27.08 20.93
C ARG A 192 8.69 -28.40 20.86
N ASP A 193 10.01 -28.34 20.70
CA ASP A 193 10.82 -29.56 20.51
C ASP A 193 11.76 -29.91 21.68
N ASP A 194 11.69 -29.21 22.83
CA ASP A 194 12.59 -29.43 23.98
C ASP A 194 11.87 -29.94 25.26
N GLU A 195 11.11 -31.04 25.18
CA GLU A 195 10.77 -31.83 26.39
C GLU A 195 11.49 -33.17 26.39
N GLU A 196 12.60 -33.21 27.12
CA GLU A 196 13.39 -34.41 27.38
C GLU A 196 12.78 -35.21 28.56
N PRO A 197 12.61 -36.55 28.47
CA PRO A 197 12.02 -37.33 29.55
C PRO A 197 13.01 -37.65 30.68
N LEU A 198 12.59 -37.36 31.91
CA LEU A 198 13.28 -37.69 33.17
C LEU A 198 13.35 -39.22 33.39
N VAL A 199 14.56 -39.78 33.42
CA VAL A 199 14.82 -41.14 33.92
C VAL A 199 15.72 -41.05 35.17
N PRO A 200 15.39 -41.72 36.29
CA PRO A 200 16.25 -41.78 37.47
C PRO A 200 17.26 -42.95 37.38
N VAL A 201 17.82 -43.34 38.52
CA VAL A 201 18.65 -44.55 38.81
C VAL A 201 20.20 -44.34 38.71
N PRO A 202 21.03 -45.07 39.49
CA PRO A 202 21.62 -44.62 40.77
C PRO A 202 23.16 -44.79 40.81
N LYS A 203 23.75 -44.56 41.99
CA LYS A 203 25.19 -44.41 42.28
C LYS A 203 26.03 -45.69 42.18
N GLY A 204 27.26 -45.53 41.70
CA GLY A 204 28.42 -46.34 42.14
C GLY A 204 29.43 -46.64 41.03
N THR A 205 30.53 -45.89 40.97
CA THR A 205 31.75 -46.14 40.15
C THR A 205 31.67 -46.06 38.61
N GLU A 206 30.49 -46.14 37.98
CA GLU A 206 30.28 -45.77 36.56
C GLU A 206 30.17 -44.24 36.32
N ALA A 207 30.07 -43.45 37.40
CA ALA A 207 29.81 -42.02 37.34
C ALA A 207 30.90 -41.21 36.60
N ALA A 208 32.17 -41.65 36.64
CA ALA A 208 33.25 -40.95 35.94
C ALA A 208 33.21 -41.16 34.41
N TYR A 209 32.82 -42.36 33.95
CA TYR A 209 32.65 -42.63 32.51
C TYR A 209 31.37 -41.98 31.98
N ARG A 210 30.27 -42.03 32.72
CA ARG A 210 29.03 -41.31 32.35
C ARG A 210 29.24 -39.79 32.29
N GLN A 211 30.06 -39.22 33.19
CA GLN A 211 30.39 -37.80 33.13
C GLN A 211 31.24 -37.45 31.91
N SER A 212 32.12 -38.34 31.45
CA SER A 212 32.84 -38.17 30.19
C SER A 212 31.91 -38.21 28.97
N ASP A 213 30.93 -39.11 28.95
CA ASP A 213 29.98 -39.22 27.84
C ASP A 213 29.05 -38.00 27.76
N VAL A 214 28.59 -37.49 28.92
CA VAL A 214 27.79 -36.26 28.99
C VAL A 214 28.59 -35.06 28.47
N LEU A 215 29.86 -34.92 28.86
CA LEU A 215 30.72 -33.85 28.37
C LEU A 215 30.98 -33.97 26.85
N LEU A 216 31.15 -35.18 26.31
CA LEU A 216 31.28 -35.40 24.87
C LEU A 216 29.99 -35.02 24.12
N GLN A 217 28.83 -35.31 24.68
CA GLN A 217 27.54 -34.92 24.11
C GLN A 217 27.34 -33.40 24.14
N GLU A 218 27.68 -32.74 25.25
CA GLU A 218 27.65 -31.27 25.35
C GLU A 218 28.58 -30.60 24.33
N VAL A 219 29.82 -31.11 24.18
CA VAL A 219 30.77 -30.62 23.17
C VAL A 219 30.21 -30.81 21.76
N HIS A 220 29.51 -31.92 21.49
CA HIS A 220 28.86 -32.14 20.21
C HIS A 220 27.73 -31.13 19.95
N VAL A 221 26.85 -30.89 20.92
CA VAL A 221 25.77 -29.90 20.82
C VAL A 221 26.33 -28.49 20.60
N LEU A 222 27.36 -28.11 21.37
CA LEU A 222 28.02 -26.81 21.21
C LEU A 222 28.67 -26.65 19.84
N LYS A 223 29.26 -27.71 19.28
CA LYS A 223 29.82 -27.70 17.93
C LYS A 223 28.73 -27.50 16.87
N VAL A 224 27.60 -28.20 16.98
CA VAL A 224 26.46 -28.03 16.06
C VAL A 224 25.88 -26.62 16.15
N LEU A 225 25.73 -26.08 17.36
CA LEU A 225 25.28 -24.70 17.56
C LEU A 225 26.25 -23.68 16.98
N LEU A 226 27.56 -23.87 17.16
CA LEU A 226 28.59 -23.01 16.57
C LEU A 226 28.52 -23.05 15.04
N ASP A 227 28.46 -24.24 14.43
CA ASP A 227 28.34 -24.41 12.98
C ASP A 227 27.07 -23.74 12.43
N MET A 228 25.95 -23.87 13.13
CA MET A 228 24.70 -23.20 12.78
C MET A 228 24.86 -21.67 12.86
N LYS A 229 25.47 -21.16 13.93
CA LYS A 229 25.73 -19.72 14.10
C LYS A 229 26.64 -19.19 13.00
N THR A 230 27.72 -19.89 12.66
CA THR A 230 28.63 -19.50 11.57
C THR A 230 27.91 -19.46 10.23
N ARG A 231 27.02 -20.42 9.93
CA ARG A 231 26.18 -20.39 8.71
C ARG A 231 25.23 -19.20 8.70
N THR A 232 24.61 -18.88 9.83
CA THR A 232 23.73 -17.71 9.92
C THR A 232 24.49 -16.39 9.77
N CYS A 233 25.69 -16.27 10.33
CA CYS A 233 26.53 -15.09 10.16
C CYS A 233 26.92 -14.90 8.70
N ARG A 234 27.37 -15.96 8.01
CA ARG A 234 27.70 -15.88 6.56
C ARG A 234 26.50 -15.46 5.71
N ARG A 235 25.32 -16.02 5.97
CA ARG A 235 24.10 -15.61 5.26
C ARG A 235 23.76 -14.14 5.51
N LEU A 236 23.98 -13.64 6.72
CA LEU A 236 23.76 -12.22 7.03
C LEU A 236 24.80 -11.33 6.35
N GLU A 237 26.06 -11.74 6.29
CA GLU A 237 27.13 -11.05 5.55
C GLU A 237 26.79 -10.95 4.06
N GLU A 238 26.38 -12.06 3.42
CA GLU A 238 25.92 -12.09 2.03
C GLU A 238 24.72 -11.15 1.79
N GLN A 239 23.77 -11.10 2.75
CA GLN A 239 22.63 -10.19 2.67
C GLN A 239 23.03 -8.73 2.82
N VAL A 240 24.00 -8.41 3.67
CA VAL A 240 24.53 -7.06 3.83
C VAL A 240 25.25 -6.62 2.56
N GLU A 241 26.11 -7.47 1.99
CA GLU A 241 26.81 -7.20 0.73
C GLU A 241 25.82 -6.96 -0.42
N GLN A 242 24.78 -7.81 -0.55
CA GLN A 242 23.73 -7.60 -1.54
C GLN A 242 22.99 -6.27 -1.36
N LEU A 243 22.68 -5.88 -0.12
CA LEU A 243 22.02 -4.60 0.15
C LEU A 243 22.93 -3.41 -0.15
N GLU A 244 24.24 -3.52 0.11
CA GLU A 244 25.22 -2.49 -0.23
C GLU A 244 25.32 -2.29 -1.75
N GLU A 245 25.33 -3.38 -2.53
CA GLU A 245 25.28 -3.33 -4.00
C GLU A 245 23.98 -2.67 -4.50
N GLU A 246 22.82 -3.03 -3.93
CA GLU A 246 21.53 -2.42 -4.28
C GLU A 246 21.50 -0.92 -3.96
N ILE A 247 22.06 -0.51 -2.82
CA ILE A 247 22.19 0.90 -2.44
C ILE A 247 23.10 1.65 -3.42
N ALA A 248 24.24 1.07 -3.80
CA ALA A 248 25.16 1.67 -4.76
C ALA A 248 24.51 1.84 -6.15
N ALA A 249 23.77 0.83 -6.61
CA ALA A 249 23.02 0.91 -7.87
C ALA A 249 21.96 2.03 -7.83
N HIS A 250 21.19 2.14 -6.74
CA HIS A 250 20.22 3.21 -6.57
C HIS A 250 20.85 4.60 -6.47
N GLN A 251 22.02 4.73 -5.84
CA GLN A 251 22.76 5.99 -5.81
C GLN A 251 23.22 6.41 -7.22
N SER A 252 23.69 5.46 -8.03
CA SER A 252 24.04 5.71 -9.43
C SER A 252 22.83 6.17 -10.25
N ASP A 253 21.68 5.49 -10.13
CA ASP A 253 20.44 5.86 -10.82
C ASP A 253 19.94 7.25 -10.43
N THR A 254 19.95 7.57 -9.13
CA THR A 254 19.53 8.90 -8.66
C THR A 254 20.48 10.00 -9.12
N ALA A 255 21.78 9.74 -9.20
CA ALA A 255 22.75 10.67 -9.78
C ALA A 255 22.49 10.88 -11.28
N HIS A 256 22.19 9.83 -12.03
CA HIS A 256 21.83 9.92 -13.46
C HIS A 256 20.54 10.72 -13.67
N GLN A 257 19.52 10.49 -12.85
CA GLN A 257 18.27 11.26 -12.89
C GLN A 257 18.49 12.75 -12.60
N ARG A 258 19.34 13.09 -11.62
CA ARG A 258 19.70 14.48 -11.33
C ARG A 258 20.41 15.16 -12.50
N ARG A 259 21.32 14.44 -13.17
CA ARG A 259 22.00 14.97 -14.37
C ARG A 259 20.99 15.27 -15.49
N ARG A 260 20.10 14.32 -15.79
CA ARG A 260 19.02 14.53 -16.78
C ARG A 260 18.10 15.70 -16.42
N ALA A 261 17.72 15.82 -15.16
CA ALA A 261 16.91 16.95 -14.70
C ALA A 261 17.64 18.30 -14.91
N GLY A 262 18.95 18.35 -14.63
CA GLY A 262 19.77 19.52 -14.90
C GLY A 262 19.89 19.85 -16.40
N GLU A 263 20.04 18.84 -17.25
CA GLU A 263 20.04 19.02 -18.72
C GLU A 263 18.69 19.54 -19.23
N HIS A 264 17.57 19.02 -18.71
CA HIS A 264 16.23 19.51 -19.04
C HIS A 264 16.02 20.96 -18.62
N GLU A 265 16.52 21.37 -17.45
CA GLU A 265 16.41 22.75 -17.00
C GLU A 265 17.24 23.68 -17.88
N ARG A 266 18.48 23.29 -18.23
CA ARG A 266 19.32 24.06 -19.18
C ARG A 266 18.65 24.23 -20.54
N LEU A 267 18.10 23.14 -21.10
CA LEU A 267 17.36 23.21 -22.38
C LEU A 267 16.13 24.13 -22.30
N ARG A 268 15.50 24.21 -21.13
CA ARG A 268 14.37 25.10 -20.89
C ARG A 268 14.82 26.56 -20.83
N GLU A 269 15.92 26.85 -20.15
CA GLU A 269 16.54 28.18 -20.13
C GLU A 269 16.94 28.61 -21.55
N ASP A 270 17.66 27.75 -22.29
CA ASP A 270 18.05 28.01 -23.68
C ASP A 270 16.83 28.27 -24.58
N PHE A 271 15.73 27.54 -24.38
CA PHE A 271 14.50 27.74 -25.13
C PHE A 271 13.83 29.09 -24.79
N LEU A 272 13.80 29.48 -23.52
CA LEU A 272 13.25 30.78 -23.11
C LEU A 272 14.09 31.94 -23.66
N ASP A 273 15.41 31.82 -23.63
CA ASP A 273 16.34 32.79 -24.24
C ASP A 273 16.12 32.90 -25.75
N LEU A 274 15.94 31.77 -26.43
CA LEU A 274 15.62 31.76 -27.86
C LEU A 274 14.27 32.45 -28.15
N MET A 275 13.24 32.20 -27.34
CA MET A 275 11.94 32.84 -27.46
C MET A 275 12.03 34.36 -27.23
N ALA A 276 12.80 34.80 -26.25
CA ALA A 276 13.03 36.22 -25.98
C ALA A 276 13.74 36.91 -27.16
N ARG A 277 14.77 36.27 -27.72
CA ARG A 277 15.46 36.77 -28.94
C ARG A 277 14.52 36.83 -30.14
N ASN A 278 13.68 35.80 -30.33
CA ASN A 278 12.71 35.78 -31.41
C ASN A 278 11.68 36.92 -31.26
N SER A 279 11.17 37.15 -30.06
CA SER A 279 10.26 38.28 -29.77
C SER A 279 10.90 39.63 -30.09
N ALA A 280 12.17 39.83 -29.71
CA ALA A 280 12.89 41.07 -30.02
C ALA A 280 13.10 41.29 -31.53
N LEU A 281 13.35 40.21 -32.28
CA LEU A 281 13.44 40.26 -33.75
C LEU A 281 12.08 40.58 -34.39
N GLU A 282 10.99 40.00 -33.88
CA GLU A 282 9.63 40.32 -34.33
C GLU A 282 9.30 41.79 -34.11
N GLU A 283 9.64 42.36 -32.94
CA GLU A 283 9.47 43.78 -32.65
C GLU A 283 10.27 44.70 -33.59
N LEU A 284 11.54 44.34 -33.85
CA LEU A 284 12.39 45.07 -34.78
C LEU A 284 11.80 45.03 -36.20
N HIS A 285 11.37 43.86 -36.66
CA HIS A 285 10.76 43.69 -37.97
C HIS A 285 9.47 44.52 -38.09
N MET A 286 8.60 44.48 -37.08
CA MET A 286 7.39 45.31 -37.04
C MET A 286 7.71 46.81 -37.07
N THR A 287 8.78 47.23 -36.42
CA THR A 287 9.23 48.63 -36.44
C THR A 287 9.71 49.03 -37.84
N MET A 288 10.49 48.18 -38.51
CA MET A 288 10.94 48.41 -39.89
C MET A 288 9.76 48.49 -40.86
N LEU A 289 8.78 47.58 -40.76
CA LEU A 289 7.59 47.59 -41.61
C LEU A 289 6.74 48.85 -41.42
N ARG A 290 6.61 49.36 -40.19
CA ARG A 290 5.92 50.63 -39.92
C ARG A 290 6.63 51.83 -40.56
N MET A 291 7.96 51.83 -40.58
CA MET A 291 8.73 52.89 -41.26
C MET A 291 8.56 52.83 -42.78
N LEU A 292 8.51 51.63 -43.37
CA LEU A 292 8.33 51.45 -44.81
C LEU A 292 6.89 51.69 -45.28
N HIS A 293 5.90 51.42 -44.43
CA HIS A 293 4.47 51.52 -44.75
C HIS A 293 3.69 52.33 -43.69
N PRO A 294 3.90 53.65 -43.59
CA PRO A 294 3.34 54.46 -42.50
C PRO A 294 1.81 54.54 -42.49
N HIS A 295 1.15 54.24 -43.61
CA HIS A 295 -0.31 54.27 -43.75
C HIS A 295 -0.96 52.87 -43.67
N ALA A 296 -0.17 51.79 -43.59
CA ALA A 296 -0.72 50.45 -43.47
C ALA A 296 -1.25 50.21 -42.05
N SER A 297 -2.42 49.58 -41.93
CA SER A 297 -2.96 49.22 -40.62
C SER A 297 -2.12 48.13 -39.96
N HIS A 298 -2.12 48.10 -38.62
CA HIS A 298 -1.34 47.13 -37.85
C HIS A 298 -1.70 45.67 -38.18
N GLU A 299 -2.98 45.41 -38.50
CA GLU A 299 -3.46 44.08 -38.91
C GLU A 299 -2.87 43.61 -40.24
N VAL A 300 -2.70 44.51 -41.21
CA VAL A 300 -2.09 44.18 -42.51
C VAL A 300 -0.61 43.85 -42.33
N LEU A 301 0.10 44.61 -41.51
CA LEU A 301 1.51 44.34 -41.20
C LEU A 301 1.68 42.99 -40.46
N ASN A 302 0.83 42.70 -39.47
CA ASN A 302 0.86 41.42 -38.77
C ASN A 302 0.57 40.23 -39.70
N ARG A 303 -0.32 40.40 -40.69
CA ARG A 303 -0.62 39.37 -41.69
C ARG A 303 0.58 39.09 -42.60
N LEU A 304 1.28 40.14 -43.05
CA LEU A 304 2.49 40.00 -43.86
C LEU A 304 3.61 39.29 -43.09
N VAL A 305 3.82 39.64 -41.82
CA VAL A 305 4.80 38.95 -40.97
C VAL A 305 4.41 37.47 -40.77
N ALA A 306 3.14 37.19 -40.51
CA ALA A 306 2.67 35.81 -40.34
C ALA A 306 2.81 34.97 -41.62
N GLU A 307 2.56 35.55 -42.80
CA GLU A 307 2.79 34.90 -44.09
C GLU A 307 4.27 34.64 -44.34
N GLN A 308 5.13 35.63 -44.07
CA GLN A 308 6.57 35.48 -44.22
C GLN A 308 7.16 34.45 -43.25
N ILE A 309 6.69 34.39 -41.99
CA ILE A 309 7.06 33.34 -41.04
C ILE A 309 6.60 31.97 -41.56
N ARG A 310 5.38 31.88 -42.10
CA ARG A 310 4.84 30.62 -42.65
C ARG A 310 5.62 30.14 -43.88
N GLU A 311 6.17 31.05 -44.67
CA GLU A 311 7.00 30.74 -45.85
C GLU A 311 8.45 30.42 -45.48
N SER A 312 9.01 31.13 -44.50
CA SER A 312 10.39 30.94 -44.04
C SER A 312 10.56 29.77 -43.07
N THR A 313 9.51 29.35 -42.36
CA THR A 313 9.54 28.12 -41.59
C THR A 313 9.62 26.97 -42.59
N PRO A 314 10.77 26.26 -42.70
CA PRO A 314 10.88 25.15 -43.63
C PRO A 314 9.78 24.16 -43.27
N ARG A 315 8.84 23.95 -44.21
CA ARG A 315 7.89 22.85 -44.10
C ARG A 315 8.76 21.60 -44.04
N HIS A 316 9.02 21.09 -42.83
CA HIS A 316 9.64 19.79 -42.62
C HIS A 316 8.67 18.73 -43.15
N ARG A 317 8.61 18.61 -44.49
CA ARG A 317 8.01 17.49 -45.20
C ARG A 317 8.91 16.30 -44.90
N GLY A 318 8.50 15.48 -43.94
CA GLY A 318 8.87 14.07 -43.95
C GLY A 318 10.05 13.64 -43.08
N SER A 319 10.63 14.48 -42.21
CA SER A 319 11.34 13.93 -41.04
C SER A 319 10.33 13.62 -39.95
N SER A 320 9.43 12.67 -40.24
CA SER A 320 9.00 11.75 -39.20
C SER A 320 10.29 11.07 -38.76
N VAL A 321 10.97 11.66 -37.78
CA VAL A 321 11.85 10.94 -36.89
C VAL A 321 10.94 9.84 -36.39
N LYS A 322 11.06 8.65 -36.99
CA LYS A 322 10.47 7.45 -36.46
C LYS A 322 11.08 7.38 -35.06
N ILE A 323 10.36 7.87 -34.06
CA ILE A 323 10.54 7.50 -32.67
C ILE A 323 10.11 6.03 -32.63
N ARG A 324 10.94 5.20 -33.26
CA ARG A 324 10.83 3.77 -33.35
C ARG A 324 11.49 3.29 -32.07
N ASP A 325 10.67 2.92 -31.11
CA ASP A 325 10.94 1.78 -30.25
C ASP A 325 12.29 1.77 -29.49
N HIS A 326 12.74 2.88 -28.91
CA HIS A 326 13.75 2.81 -27.84
C HIS A 326 13.19 2.42 -26.46
N HIS A 327 11.89 2.13 -26.38
CA HIS A 327 11.30 1.46 -25.20
C HIS A 327 11.38 -0.08 -25.25
N ARG A 328 12.02 -0.68 -26.25
CA ARG A 328 12.09 -2.16 -26.37
C ARG A 328 13.45 -2.80 -26.00
N GLU A 329 14.50 -2.03 -25.71
CA GLU A 329 15.85 -2.60 -25.49
C GLU A 329 16.47 -2.43 -24.10
N LEU A 330 15.76 -1.86 -23.12
CA LEU A 330 16.24 -1.87 -21.73
C LEU A 330 15.37 -2.79 -20.86
N GLY A 331 15.77 -4.07 -20.79
CA GLY A 331 15.60 -4.86 -19.57
C GLY A 331 14.56 -5.97 -19.54
N GLY A 332 14.41 -6.75 -20.63
CA GLY A 332 13.80 -8.08 -20.53
C GLY A 332 14.80 -9.11 -20.00
N SER A 333 14.70 -9.48 -18.72
CA SER A 333 15.37 -10.67 -18.18
C SER A 333 14.52 -11.92 -18.47
N PRO A 334 15.07 -13.00 -19.05
CA PRO A 334 14.29 -14.15 -19.50
C PRO A 334 14.22 -15.23 -18.42
N ALA A 335 13.07 -15.39 -17.77
CA ALA A 335 12.77 -16.64 -17.08
C ALA A 335 11.26 -16.88 -16.98
N ARG A 336 10.87 -18.13 -17.27
CA ARG A 336 9.54 -18.74 -17.10
C ARG A 336 8.50 -18.47 -18.19
N ARG A 337 8.72 -19.12 -19.34
CA ARG A 337 7.65 -19.89 -19.99
C ARG A 337 7.40 -21.17 -19.18
N ARG A 338 6.15 -21.43 -18.81
CA ARG A 338 5.48 -22.75 -18.78
C ARG A 338 3.99 -22.51 -18.55
N THR A 339 3.22 -22.64 -19.62
CA THR A 339 2.13 -23.63 -19.78
C THR A 339 0.89 -23.31 -18.95
N SER A 340 -0.18 -22.91 -19.62
CA SER A 340 -1.39 -23.72 -19.73
C SER A 340 -2.42 -22.99 -20.59
N ASP A 341 -2.45 -23.37 -21.86
CA ASP A 341 -3.68 -23.37 -22.64
C ASP A 341 -4.63 -24.37 -21.97
N LEU A 342 -5.80 -23.92 -21.51
CA LEU A 342 -7.00 -24.75 -21.50
C LEU A 342 -8.20 -23.83 -21.73
N LEU A 343 -8.83 -24.09 -22.86
CA LEU A 343 -10.14 -23.65 -23.30
C LEU A 343 -11.17 -23.86 -22.19
N TYR A 344 -12.06 -22.88 -21.98
CA TYR A 344 -13.49 -23.18 -21.82
C TYR A 344 -14.32 -21.94 -22.13
N ASN A 345 -15.13 -22.07 -23.18
CA ASN A 345 -16.33 -21.28 -23.44
C ASN A 345 -17.25 -21.36 -22.22
N ASP A 346 -17.87 -20.25 -21.83
CA ASP A 346 -19.31 -20.32 -21.66
C ASP A 346 -19.98 -18.96 -21.84
N GLN A 347 -20.96 -18.98 -22.74
CA GLN A 347 -21.96 -17.96 -22.96
C GLN A 347 -23.07 -18.19 -21.94
N THR A 348 -23.59 -17.14 -21.30
CA THR A 348 -25.03 -17.08 -20.99
C THR A 348 -25.45 -15.66 -20.55
N PRO A 349 -26.73 -15.31 -20.72
CA PRO A 349 -27.18 -13.96 -21.02
C PRO A 349 -27.62 -13.16 -19.78
N ALA A 350 -27.55 -11.84 -19.94
CA ALA A 350 -28.19 -10.86 -19.08
C ALA A 350 -29.72 -11.01 -19.13
N THR A 351 -30.33 -11.30 -17.99
CA THR A 351 -31.77 -11.19 -17.80
C THR A 351 -32.05 -10.03 -16.84
N PHE A 352 -32.52 -8.92 -17.39
CA PHE A 352 -33.22 -7.88 -16.64
C PHE A 352 -34.64 -8.38 -16.30
N PRO A 353 -35.20 -7.93 -15.17
CA PRO A 353 -36.60 -7.53 -15.20
C PRO A 353 -36.77 -6.06 -14.82
N ALA A 354 -37.67 -5.46 -15.58
CA ALA A 354 -38.13 -4.10 -15.48
C ALA A 354 -38.98 -3.85 -14.22
N ALA A 355 -39.04 -2.57 -13.90
CA ALA A 355 -39.93 -1.86 -13.00
C ALA A 355 -41.31 -2.49 -12.74
N SER A 356 -41.77 -2.36 -11.50
CA SER A 356 -43.19 -2.16 -11.24
C SER A 356 -43.41 -1.01 -10.24
N ARG A 357 -44.15 -0.02 -10.74
CA ARG A 357 -44.81 1.10 -10.06
C ARG A 357 -45.74 0.61 -8.93
N ARG A 358 -45.95 1.48 -7.93
CA ARG A 358 -47.15 1.75 -7.10
C ARG A 358 -46.69 2.10 -5.68
N ASP A 359 -47.25 3.03 -4.91
CA ASP A 359 -48.32 3.99 -5.11
C ASP A 359 -48.10 5.13 -4.10
N ARG A 360 -48.41 6.36 -4.53
CA ARG A 360 -48.67 7.50 -3.63
C ARG A 360 -50.10 7.39 -3.14
N HIS A 361 -50.35 7.63 -1.86
CA HIS A 361 -51.53 8.17 -1.16
C HIS A 361 -51.34 7.77 0.32
N HIS A 362 -51.53 8.53 1.39
CA HIS A 362 -52.27 9.75 1.69
C HIS A 362 -51.55 10.49 2.82
N ARG A 363 -51.53 11.83 2.79
CA ARG A 363 -51.50 12.65 4.00
C ARG A 363 -52.91 13.16 4.25
N GLY A 364 -53.41 12.91 5.44
CA GLY A 364 -54.61 13.54 5.99
C GLY A 364 -54.30 13.97 7.42
N SER A 365 -54.73 15.20 7.71
CA SER A 365 -54.81 15.92 9.00
C SER A 365 -53.51 16.40 9.63
#